data_AF-A0A935AQT9-F1
#
_entry.id   AF-A0A935AQT9-F1
#
_cell.length_a   1.000
_cell.length_b   1.000
_cell.length_c   1.000
_cell.angle_alpha   90.00
_cell.angle_beta   90.00
_cell.angle_gamma   90.00
#
_symmetry.space_group_name_H-M   'P 1'
#
loop_
_entity.id
_entity.type
_entity.pdbx_description
1 polymer ?
#
loop_
_entity_poly.entity_id
_entity_poly.type
_entity_poly.pdbx_seq_one_letter_code
_entity_poly.pdbx_strand_id
1 'polypeptide(L)'
;MFPCHTPTPSGCSCCRPDCASPGKHPRTRQGLKDATTDVRRIEAWWRQWPDANVGVVTGRPSGLVVIDIDPRHGGVDSMRSLLNEHGPLPPGPRVRTGSGGWHLFFRSPEAQVRNSVNRVGEGIDVRADGGYVIAPPSLHPAGGRYEWTQSGRAPDLPDWLERLVSPPSVPTPVLQDPIRVSVALDRWAAAALRGEVERVRHAAEGSRNHTLNRSAFALGQIAGAGVIDASEVELHLKDAARSIGLGEREATLTIRSGLAAGLARPRGPADLLKRPPAARPAPSVELHDEVDVALP
;
A
#
# COMPACT_ATOMS: atom_id res chain seq x y z
N MET A 1 -3.18 15.05 18.94
CA MET A 1 -1.80 14.82 19.41
C MET A 1 -1.77 13.88 20.61
N PHE A 2 -0.61 13.34 20.95
CA PHE A 2 -0.39 12.46 22.11
C PHE A 2 1.07 12.55 22.59
N PRO A 3 1.37 12.20 23.85
CA PRO A 3 2.73 12.24 24.38
C PRO A 3 3.54 11.02 23.93
N CYS A 4 4.75 11.27 23.46
CA CYS A 4 5.77 10.28 23.15
C CYS A 4 6.82 10.23 24.27
N HIS A 5 7.56 9.13 24.32
CA HIS A 5 8.76 9.05 25.13
C HIS A 5 9.79 10.09 24.69
N THR A 6 10.83 10.27 25.48
CA THR A 6 11.86 11.30 25.27
C THR A 6 13.21 10.60 25.28
N PRO A 7 14.13 10.93 24.36
CA PRO A 7 15.51 10.43 24.44
C PRO A 7 16.16 10.92 25.74
N THR A 8 17.01 10.08 26.32
CA THR A 8 17.85 10.42 27.48
C THR A 8 19.32 10.18 27.10
N PRO A 9 20.29 10.74 27.85
CA PRO A 9 21.72 10.49 27.58
C PRO A 9 22.11 9.01 27.56
N SER A 10 21.39 8.17 28.30
CA SER A 10 21.60 6.72 28.41
C SER A 10 20.61 5.87 27.60
N GLY A 11 19.73 6.48 26.78
CA GLY A 11 18.76 5.74 25.98
C GLY A 11 17.41 6.45 25.84
N CYS A 12 16.36 5.87 26.41
CA CYS A 12 14.99 6.35 26.27
C CYS A 12 14.27 6.37 27.62
N SER A 13 13.39 7.34 27.83
CA SER A 13 12.54 7.44 29.03
C SER A 13 11.54 6.29 29.22
N CYS A 14 11.53 5.30 28.32
CA CYS A 14 10.77 4.06 28.47
C CYS A 14 11.53 2.99 29.26
N CYS A 15 12.81 3.25 29.59
CA CYS A 15 13.69 2.37 30.36
C CYS A 15 13.91 0.98 29.74
N ARG A 16 13.57 0.78 28.46
CA ARG A 16 13.92 -0.43 27.72
C ARG A 16 15.36 -0.29 27.21
N PRO A 17 16.27 -1.23 27.54
CA PRO A 17 17.67 -1.16 27.11
C PRO A 17 17.77 -1.17 25.58
N ASP A 18 16.96 -1.99 24.90
CA ASP A 18 16.97 -2.12 23.44
C ASP A 18 15.82 -1.35 22.77
N CYS A 19 15.60 -0.11 23.20
CA CYS A 19 14.56 0.74 22.61
C CYS A 19 14.88 1.01 21.12
N ALA A 20 14.13 0.37 20.21
CA ALA A 20 14.32 0.49 18.76
C ALA A 20 14.01 1.89 18.18
N SER A 21 13.34 2.77 18.93
CA SER A 21 12.95 4.10 18.46
C SER A 21 12.92 5.13 19.59
N PRO A 22 14.08 5.44 20.21
CA PRO A 22 14.14 6.35 21.36
C PRO A 22 13.43 7.66 21.07
N GLY A 23 12.59 8.14 21.99
CA GLY A 23 11.89 9.41 21.81
C GLY A 23 10.76 9.44 20.77
N LYS A 24 10.57 8.37 19.99
CA LYS A 24 9.67 8.36 18.83
C LYS A 24 8.48 7.42 18.98
N HIS A 25 8.24 6.85 20.16
CA HIS A 25 7.11 5.96 20.42
C HIS A 25 6.18 6.49 21.52
N PRO A 26 4.88 6.16 21.50
CA PRO A 26 3.90 6.71 22.43
C PRO A 26 4.16 6.31 23.89
N ARG A 27 3.77 7.18 24.84
CA ARG A 27 3.66 6.86 26.28
C ARG A 27 2.32 6.25 26.66
N THR A 28 1.31 6.43 25.82
CA THR A 28 -0.08 6.03 26.07
C THR A 28 -0.30 4.55 25.75
N ARG A 29 -1.24 3.91 26.46
CA ARG A 29 -1.51 2.47 26.35
C ARG A 29 -2.02 2.06 24.96
N GLN A 30 -2.89 2.85 24.33
CA GLN A 30 -3.39 2.56 22.98
C GLN A 30 -2.54 3.25 21.89
N GLY A 31 -1.39 3.80 22.27
CA GLY A 31 -0.46 4.46 21.39
C GLY A 31 -1.09 5.65 20.66
N LEU A 32 -0.87 5.72 19.35
CA LEU A 32 -1.38 6.79 18.50
C LEU A 32 -2.93 6.86 18.47
N LYS A 33 -3.63 5.77 18.81
CA LYS A 33 -5.11 5.75 18.90
C LYS A 33 -5.64 6.60 20.06
N ASP A 34 -4.82 6.90 21.05
CA ASP A 34 -5.17 7.81 22.13
C ASP A 34 -5.09 9.29 21.71
N ALA A 35 -4.63 9.61 20.50
CA ALA A 35 -4.49 10.99 20.05
C ALA A 35 -5.79 11.79 20.22
N THR A 36 -5.65 13.01 20.72
CA THR A 36 -6.79 13.86 21.03
C THR A 36 -6.51 15.33 20.70
N THR A 37 -7.59 16.11 20.61
CA THR A 37 -7.60 17.58 20.58
C THR A 37 -8.18 18.17 21.87
N ASP A 38 -8.60 17.32 22.83
CA ASP A 38 -9.08 17.77 24.14
C ASP A 38 -7.92 18.35 24.96
N VAL A 39 -7.98 19.67 25.15
CA VAL A 39 -6.97 20.45 25.88
C VAL A 39 -6.77 19.94 27.31
N ARG A 40 -7.84 19.51 28.01
CA ARG A 40 -7.71 19.04 29.40
C ARG A 40 -6.90 17.75 29.47
N ARG A 41 -7.14 16.84 28.53
CA ARG A 41 -6.39 15.58 28.42
C ARG A 41 -4.93 15.83 28.03
N ILE A 42 -4.70 16.76 27.10
CA ILE A 42 -3.35 17.17 26.70
C ILE A 42 -2.59 17.78 27.89
N GLU A 43 -3.17 18.75 28.59
CA GLU A 43 -2.54 19.35 29.77
C GLU A 43 -2.23 18.32 30.85
N ALA A 44 -3.16 17.39 31.13
CA ALA A 44 -2.93 16.33 32.11
C ALA A 44 -1.70 15.48 31.74
N TRP A 45 -1.54 15.12 30.46
CA TRP A 45 -0.37 14.37 30.00
C TRP A 45 0.94 15.12 30.17
N TRP A 46 0.99 16.42 29.84
CA TRP A 46 2.22 17.21 29.99
C TRP A 46 2.49 17.64 31.43
N ARG A 47 1.48 17.69 32.32
CA ARG A 47 1.73 17.77 33.76
C ARG A 47 2.37 16.49 34.29
N GLN A 48 1.95 15.33 33.79
CA GLN A 48 2.51 14.04 34.19
C GLN A 48 3.89 13.77 33.59
N TRP A 49 4.13 14.19 32.34
CA TRP A 49 5.38 14.01 31.61
C TRP A 49 5.82 15.32 30.96
N PRO A 50 6.42 16.25 31.73
CA PRO A 50 6.76 17.59 31.24
C PRO A 50 7.68 17.59 30.02
N ASP A 51 8.63 16.64 29.98
CA ASP A 51 9.60 16.54 28.89
C ASP A 51 9.16 15.63 27.75
N ALA A 52 7.89 15.18 27.72
CA ALA A 52 7.40 14.29 26.67
C ALA A 52 7.52 14.94 25.28
N ASN A 53 8.04 14.16 24.33
CA ASN A 53 7.96 14.54 22.92
C ASN A 53 6.49 14.57 22.46
N VAL A 54 6.22 15.37 21.44
CA VAL A 54 4.89 15.58 20.88
C VAL A 54 4.70 14.67 19.66
N GLY A 55 3.76 13.74 19.75
CA GLY A 55 3.27 12.93 18.63
C GLY A 55 2.03 13.55 17.98
N VAL A 56 2.02 13.67 16.65
CA VAL A 56 0.87 14.12 15.86
C VAL A 56 0.47 13.02 14.88
N VAL A 57 -0.73 12.47 15.05
CA VAL A 57 -1.29 11.49 14.09
C VAL A 57 -1.46 12.12 12.72
N THR A 58 -1.19 11.33 11.68
CA THR A 58 -1.37 11.71 10.28
C THR A 58 -2.54 10.94 9.64
N GLY A 59 -2.91 11.34 8.43
CA GLY A 59 -4.04 10.82 7.69
C GLY A 59 -5.37 11.42 8.10
N ARG A 60 -6.46 10.71 7.80
CA ARG A 60 -7.84 11.11 8.05
C ARG A 60 -8.12 11.63 9.48
N PRO A 61 -7.57 11.05 10.56
CA PRO A 61 -7.84 11.53 11.92
C PRO A 61 -7.42 12.99 12.17
N SER A 62 -6.39 13.48 11.48
CA SER A 62 -5.94 14.87 11.59
C SER A 62 -6.17 15.70 10.33
N GLY A 63 -6.53 15.07 9.21
CA GLY A 63 -6.61 15.72 7.91
C GLY A 63 -5.24 16.15 7.37
N LEU A 64 -4.14 15.51 7.80
CA LEU A 64 -2.78 15.88 7.42
C LEU A 64 -2.02 14.74 6.75
N VAL A 65 -1.32 15.03 5.66
CA VAL A 65 -0.25 14.19 5.11
C VAL A 65 1.07 14.90 5.33
N VAL A 66 2.11 14.16 5.73
CA VAL A 66 3.44 14.72 5.93
C VAL A 66 4.44 13.99 5.05
N ILE A 67 5.23 14.77 4.30
CA ILE A 67 6.37 14.27 3.55
C ILE A 67 7.62 14.42 4.44
N ASP A 68 8.20 13.29 4.82
CA ASP A 68 9.33 13.16 5.74
C ASP A 68 10.61 12.89 4.93
N ILE A 69 11.49 13.88 4.86
CA ILE A 69 12.69 13.89 4.03
C ILE A 69 13.90 13.62 4.92
N ASP A 70 14.53 12.47 4.77
CA ASP A 70 15.73 12.09 5.51
C ASP A 70 17.00 12.26 4.65
N PRO A 71 17.88 13.24 4.95
CA PRO A 71 19.12 13.46 4.19
C PRO A 71 20.07 12.27 4.25
N ARG A 72 19.99 11.44 5.30
CA ARG A 72 20.87 10.27 5.46
C ARG A 72 20.57 9.15 4.47
N HIS A 73 19.41 9.21 3.82
CA HIS A 73 18.95 8.24 2.84
C HIS A 73 18.74 8.91 1.46
N GLY A 74 19.46 10.00 1.15
CA GLY A 74 19.36 10.67 -0.15
C GLY A 74 18.12 11.55 -0.33
N GLY A 75 17.29 11.75 0.70
CA GLY A 75 16.01 12.45 0.59
C GLY A 75 16.10 13.88 0.05
N VAL A 76 17.20 14.59 0.36
CA VAL A 76 17.41 15.97 -0.11
C VAL A 76 17.64 16.00 -1.63
N ASP A 77 18.46 15.11 -2.15
CA ASP A 77 18.74 15.04 -3.59
C ASP A 77 17.53 14.52 -4.36
N SER A 78 16.85 13.49 -3.84
CA SER A 78 15.57 13.00 -4.38
C SER A 78 14.52 14.11 -4.45
N MET A 79 14.36 14.90 -3.39
CA MET A 79 13.41 16.02 -3.38
C MET A 79 13.83 17.11 -4.38
N ARG A 80 15.13 17.42 -4.48
CA ARG A 80 15.62 18.40 -5.46
C ARG A 80 15.29 17.97 -6.89
N SER A 81 15.48 16.70 -7.24
CA SER A 81 15.13 16.15 -8.55
C SER A 81 13.64 16.30 -8.85
N LEU A 82 12.77 15.95 -7.89
CA LEU A 82 11.31 16.10 -8.04
C LEU A 82 10.88 17.56 -8.25
N LEU A 83 11.50 18.49 -7.52
CA LEU A 83 11.22 19.93 -7.68
C LEU A 83 11.68 20.47 -9.04
N ASN A 84 12.80 19.97 -9.56
CA ASN A 84 13.29 20.33 -10.89
C ASN A 84 12.36 19.78 -11.98
N GLU A 85 11.81 18.59 -11.80
CA GLU A 85 10.92 17.94 -12.77
C GLU A 85 9.49 18.53 -12.75
N HIS A 86 8.94 18.78 -11.57
CA HIS A 86 7.52 19.10 -11.41
C HIS A 86 7.24 20.54 -10.93
N GLY A 87 8.27 21.29 -10.58
CA GLY A 87 8.15 22.66 -10.07
C GLY A 87 8.07 22.76 -8.54
N PRO A 88 7.93 23.99 -8.02
CA PRO A 88 8.02 24.26 -6.58
C PRO A 88 6.81 23.73 -5.81
N LEU A 89 7.04 23.35 -4.56
CA LEU A 89 5.97 23.08 -3.60
C LEU A 89 5.32 24.39 -3.11
N PRO A 90 4.00 24.38 -2.84
CA PRO A 90 3.33 25.53 -2.24
C PRO A 90 3.94 25.86 -0.86
N PRO A 91 3.85 27.14 -0.42
CA PRO A 91 4.24 27.51 0.92
C PRO A 91 3.32 26.82 1.93
N GLY A 92 3.89 26.41 3.07
CA GLY A 92 3.15 25.66 4.08
C GLY A 92 3.99 25.39 5.33
N PRO A 93 3.40 24.74 6.34
CA PRO A 93 4.10 24.44 7.58
C PRO A 93 5.24 23.45 7.33
N ARG A 94 6.40 23.75 7.92
CA ARG A 94 7.63 22.98 7.75
C ARG A 94 8.34 22.84 9.08
N VAL A 95 8.84 21.65 9.33
CA VAL A 95 9.65 21.36 10.51
C VAL A 95 11.01 20.89 10.06
N ARG A 96 12.06 21.49 10.63
CA ARG A 96 13.41 20.94 10.59
C ARG A 96 13.53 19.90 11.69
N THR A 97 13.94 18.69 11.32
CA THR A 97 14.13 17.59 12.26
C THR A 97 15.48 17.71 12.96
N GLY A 98 15.61 17.13 14.15
CA GLY A 98 16.87 17.14 14.90
C GLY A 98 18.01 16.31 14.28
N SER A 99 17.76 15.57 13.19
CA SER A 99 18.79 14.91 12.37
C SER A 99 19.14 15.69 11.09
N GLY A 100 18.58 16.88 10.89
CA GLY A 100 18.85 17.73 9.72
C GLY A 100 17.93 17.53 8.53
N GLY A 101 16.98 16.58 8.60
CA GLY A 101 15.91 16.39 7.62
C GLY A 101 14.70 17.30 7.81
N TRP A 102 13.63 17.05 7.07
CA TRP A 102 12.46 17.92 7.01
C TRP A 102 11.14 17.16 7.10
N HIS A 103 10.15 17.74 7.79
CA HIS A 103 8.75 17.37 7.62
C HIS A 103 8.02 18.50 6.90
N LEU A 104 7.37 18.19 5.78
CA LEU A 104 6.54 19.12 5.01
C LEU A 104 5.07 18.73 5.18
N PHE A 105 4.24 19.63 5.71
CA PHE A 105 2.85 19.34 6.04
C PHE A 105 1.90 19.79 4.93
N PHE A 106 0.99 18.90 4.55
CA PHE A 106 -0.07 19.11 3.56
C PHE A 106 -1.41 18.67 4.11
N ARG A 107 -2.50 19.20 3.55
CA ARG A 107 -3.85 18.68 3.79
C ARG A 107 -3.95 17.28 3.19
N SER A 108 -4.51 16.35 3.94
CA SER A 108 -4.84 15.01 3.43
C SER A 108 -5.90 15.15 2.34
N PRO A 109 -5.72 14.50 1.17
CA PRO A 109 -6.74 14.47 0.15
C PRO A 109 -7.91 13.57 0.59
N GLU A 110 -9.03 13.64 -0.12
CA GLU A 110 -10.19 12.76 0.10
C GLU A 110 -9.84 11.29 -0.20
N ALA A 111 -9.00 11.08 -1.22
CA ALA A 111 -8.46 9.78 -1.55
C ALA A 111 -7.62 9.22 -0.39
N GLN A 112 -7.66 7.90 -0.19
CA GLN A 112 -6.90 7.28 0.88
C GLN A 112 -5.39 7.33 0.56
N VAL A 113 -4.63 8.01 1.42
CA VAL A 113 -3.16 7.97 1.42
C VAL A 113 -2.68 7.12 2.59
N ARG A 114 -1.92 6.07 2.30
CA ARG A 114 -1.34 5.19 3.32
C ARG A 114 0.05 5.66 3.72
N ASN A 115 0.44 5.39 4.96
CA ASN A 115 1.82 5.54 5.38
C ASN A 115 2.74 4.62 4.53
N SER A 116 3.83 5.17 4.00
CA SER A 116 4.76 4.43 3.13
C SER A 116 6.18 4.96 3.24
N VAL A 117 7.15 4.09 2.93
CA VAL A 117 8.58 4.41 2.95
C VAL A 117 9.10 4.44 1.52
N ASN A 118 9.94 5.43 1.20
CA ASN A 118 10.56 5.61 -0.12
C ASN A 118 9.61 5.63 -1.33
N ARG A 119 8.31 5.90 -1.12
CA ARG A 119 7.31 5.83 -2.19
C ARG A 119 7.44 6.98 -3.18
N VAL A 120 7.74 8.17 -2.67
CA VAL A 120 7.90 9.39 -3.47
C VAL A 120 9.28 9.46 -4.11
N GLY A 121 10.28 8.90 -3.42
CA GLY A 121 11.67 8.86 -3.83
C GLY A 121 12.53 8.29 -2.71
N GLU A 122 13.79 7.99 -3.01
CA GLU A 122 14.74 7.51 -2.01
C GLU A 122 14.90 8.52 -0.87
N GLY A 123 14.76 8.07 0.37
CA GLY A 123 14.85 8.92 1.56
C GLY A 123 13.65 9.84 1.77
N ILE A 124 12.53 9.60 1.08
CA ILE A 124 11.29 10.35 1.23
C ILE A 124 10.17 9.40 1.67
N ASP A 125 9.79 9.54 2.93
CA ASP A 125 8.69 8.82 3.55
C ASP A 125 7.39 9.62 3.48
N VAL A 126 6.26 8.92 3.35
CA VAL A 126 4.91 9.49 3.44
C VAL A 126 4.29 9.07 4.76
N ARG A 127 3.98 10.05 5.61
CA ARG A 127 3.26 9.85 6.87
C ARG A 127 1.80 10.27 6.67
N ALA A 128 0.92 9.28 6.60
CA ALA A 128 -0.50 9.46 6.31
C ALA A 128 -1.35 8.52 7.20
N ASP A 129 -2.39 7.88 6.66
CA ASP A 129 -3.25 6.99 7.44
C ASP A 129 -2.46 5.91 8.18
N GLY A 130 -2.75 5.76 9.47
CA GLY A 130 -2.08 4.81 10.37
C GLY A 130 -0.70 5.25 10.85
N GLY A 131 -0.20 6.40 10.41
CA GLY A 131 1.08 6.98 10.80
C GLY A 131 0.96 8.12 11.81
N TYR A 132 2.12 8.61 12.23
CA TYR A 132 2.26 9.86 12.99
C TYR A 132 3.66 10.44 12.77
N VAL A 133 3.84 11.71 13.14
CA VAL A 133 5.13 12.39 13.17
C VAL A 133 5.45 12.90 14.55
N ILE A 134 6.74 13.12 14.82
CA ILE A 134 7.21 13.88 15.96
C ILE A 134 7.22 15.36 15.59
N ALA A 135 6.58 16.19 16.41
CA ALA A 135 6.42 17.62 16.18
C ALA A 135 7.29 18.45 17.14
N PRO A 136 7.61 19.72 16.81
CA PRO A 136 8.27 20.64 17.73
C PRO A 136 7.50 20.79 19.05
N PRO A 137 8.18 21.06 20.18
CA PRO A 137 9.62 21.31 20.35
C PRO A 137 10.44 20.06 20.74
N SER A 138 10.00 18.87 20.30
CA SER A 138 10.54 17.56 20.70
C SER A 138 12.06 17.41 20.51
N LEU A 139 12.67 16.52 21.30
CA LEU A 139 14.08 16.15 21.20
C LEU A 139 14.28 14.92 20.29
N HIS A 140 15.20 15.01 19.34
CA HIS A 140 15.63 13.90 18.49
C HIS A 140 16.73 13.07 19.19
N PRO A 141 16.81 11.74 18.97
CA PRO A 141 17.88 10.90 19.53
C PRO A 141 19.30 11.34 19.18
N ALA A 142 19.48 12.03 18.06
CA ALA A 142 20.77 12.59 17.65
C ALA A 142 21.16 13.87 18.41
N GLY A 143 20.33 14.34 19.36
CA GLY A 143 20.59 15.52 20.20
C GLY A 143 19.97 16.83 19.69
N GLY A 144 19.62 16.92 18.39
CA GLY A 144 18.93 18.09 17.84
C GLY A 144 17.45 18.17 18.22
N ARG A 145 16.83 19.35 18.10
CA ARG A 145 15.38 19.55 18.32
C ARG A 145 14.61 19.59 17.01
N TYR A 146 13.35 19.21 17.07
CA TYR A 146 12.39 19.50 16.02
C TYR A 146 11.96 20.96 16.14
N GLU A 147 12.06 21.72 15.05
CA GLU A 147 11.80 23.16 15.04
C GLU A 147 10.90 23.57 13.87
N TRP A 148 9.89 24.40 14.15
CA TRP A 148 9.10 25.03 13.10
C TRP A 148 9.96 26.05 12.39
N THR A 149 10.24 25.83 11.10
CA THR A 149 10.88 26.85 10.25
C THR A 149 9.84 27.72 9.55
N GLN A 150 8.63 27.18 9.39
CA GLN A 150 7.47 27.87 8.85
C GLN A 150 6.21 27.30 9.51
N SER A 151 5.29 28.16 9.93
CA SER A 151 3.99 27.80 10.49
C SER A 151 2.86 28.33 9.58
N GLY A 152 1.65 27.84 9.79
CA GLY A 152 0.47 28.28 9.03
C GLY A 152 -0.52 27.15 8.78
N ARG A 153 -1.42 27.37 7.82
CA ARG A 153 -2.35 26.34 7.35
C ARG A 153 -1.64 25.42 6.36
N ALA A 154 -1.83 24.11 6.49
CA ALA A 154 -1.32 23.15 5.53
C ALA A 154 -1.98 23.37 4.15
N PRO A 155 -1.21 23.57 3.07
CA PRO A 155 -1.74 23.68 1.72
C PRO A 155 -2.20 22.32 1.21
N ASP A 156 -2.91 22.32 0.10
CA ASP A 156 -3.25 21.10 -0.63
C ASP A 156 -1.98 20.45 -1.20
N LEU A 157 -2.02 19.12 -1.39
CA LEU A 157 -0.97 18.44 -2.13
C LEU A 157 -0.99 18.92 -3.58
N PRO A 158 0.17 19.28 -4.17
CA PRO A 158 0.25 19.48 -5.60
C PRO A 158 -0.11 18.21 -6.35
N ASP A 159 -0.79 18.32 -7.49
CA ASP A 159 -1.29 17.17 -8.25
C ASP A 159 -0.21 16.11 -8.53
N TRP A 160 1.02 16.53 -8.83
CA TRP A 160 2.13 15.62 -9.09
C TRP A 160 2.50 14.80 -7.85
N LEU A 161 2.50 15.42 -6.68
CA LEU A 161 2.82 14.76 -5.43
C LEU A 161 1.64 13.89 -4.97
N GLU A 162 0.40 14.36 -5.17
CA GLU A 162 -0.80 13.58 -4.90
C GLU A 162 -0.80 12.26 -5.69
N ARG A 163 -0.42 12.29 -6.97
CA ARG A 163 -0.28 11.07 -7.80
C ARG A 163 0.77 10.10 -7.27
N LEU A 164 1.88 10.59 -6.71
CA LEU A 164 2.95 9.75 -6.15
C LEU A 164 2.55 9.13 -4.81
N VAL A 165 1.87 9.89 -3.94
CA VAL A 165 1.49 9.41 -2.60
C VAL A 165 0.22 8.56 -2.62
N SER A 166 -0.69 8.80 -3.57
CA SER A 166 -1.89 8.00 -3.71
C SER A 166 -1.53 6.59 -4.19
N PRO A 167 -2.25 5.55 -3.75
CA PRO A 167 -2.22 4.27 -4.47
C PRO A 167 -2.52 4.55 -5.95
N PRO A 168 -1.89 3.83 -6.90
CA PRO A 168 -2.31 3.94 -8.29
C PRO A 168 -3.82 3.74 -8.31
N SER A 169 -4.55 4.75 -8.78
CA SER A 169 -5.95 4.57 -9.10
C SER A 169 -5.95 3.45 -10.13
N VAL A 170 -6.37 2.26 -9.72
CA VAL A 170 -6.80 1.27 -10.70
C VAL A 170 -7.87 2.02 -11.48
N PRO A 171 -7.70 2.28 -12.78
CA PRO A 171 -8.78 2.84 -13.56
C PRO A 171 -9.95 1.92 -13.30
N THR A 172 -11.07 2.43 -12.78
CA THR A 172 -12.34 1.70 -12.86
C THR A 172 -12.43 1.30 -14.33
N PRO A 173 -12.40 0.00 -14.68
CA PRO A 173 -12.37 -0.38 -16.07
C PRO A 173 -13.63 0.22 -16.67
N VAL A 174 -13.44 1.21 -17.53
CA VAL A 174 -14.47 1.63 -18.47
C VAL A 174 -14.79 0.34 -19.20
N LEU A 175 -16.00 -0.18 -19.03
CA LEU A 175 -16.45 -1.37 -19.76
C LEU A 175 -16.47 -0.99 -21.25
N GLN A 176 -15.33 -1.16 -21.91
CA GLN A 176 -15.19 -1.15 -23.35
C GLN A 176 -15.06 -2.61 -23.77
N ASP A 177 -16.16 -3.11 -24.36
CA ASP A 177 -16.41 -4.42 -24.95
C ASP A 177 -15.45 -5.59 -24.61
N PRO A 178 -15.80 -6.45 -23.62
CA PRO A 178 -15.00 -7.63 -23.28
C PRO A 178 -15.78 -8.97 -23.33
N ILE A 179 -16.70 -9.19 -24.26
CA ILE A 179 -17.53 -10.42 -24.21
C ILE A 179 -16.74 -11.70 -24.61
N ARG A 180 -15.73 -11.61 -25.48
CA ARG A 180 -14.99 -12.82 -25.94
C ARG A 180 -13.76 -13.18 -25.10
N VAL A 181 -13.08 -12.21 -24.49
CA VAL A 181 -11.88 -12.44 -23.68
C VAL A 181 -12.24 -12.94 -22.27
N SER A 182 -13.33 -12.41 -21.68
CA SER A 182 -13.84 -12.83 -20.36
C SER A 182 -14.16 -14.32 -20.30
N VAL A 183 -14.95 -14.86 -21.23
CA VAL A 183 -15.35 -16.29 -21.21
C VAL A 183 -14.16 -17.25 -21.30
N ALA A 184 -13.11 -16.90 -22.05
CA ALA A 184 -11.89 -17.72 -22.13
C ALA A 184 -11.08 -17.65 -20.82
N LEU A 185 -10.98 -16.46 -20.24
CA LEU A 185 -10.29 -16.21 -18.98
C LEU A 185 -11.01 -16.89 -17.80
N ASP A 186 -12.34 -16.82 -17.76
CA ASP A 186 -13.20 -17.46 -16.76
C ASP A 186 -13.08 -18.99 -16.80
N ARG A 187 -13.09 -19.58 -18.01
CA ARG A 187 -12.90 -21.03 -18.16
C ARG A 187 -11.51 -21.48 -17.74
N TRP A 188 -10.48 -20.70 -18.05
CA TRP A 188 -9.11 -20.98 -17.62
C TRP A 188 -8.96 -20.87 -16.09
N ALA A 189 -9.50 -19.80 -15.50
CA ALA A 189 -9.48 -19.57 -14.04
C ALA A 189 -10.20 -20.71 -13.31
N ALA A 190 -11.40 -21.06 -13.77
CA ALA A 190 -12.19 -22.14 -13.20
C ALA A 190 -11.51 -23.51 -13.36
N ALA A 191 -10.81 -23.75 -14.47
CA ALA A 191 -10.01 -24.97 -14.66
C ALA A 191 -8.79 -25.02 -13.73
N ALA A 192 -8.08 -23.89 -13.55
CA ALA A 192 -6.95 -23.81 -12.63
C ALA A 192 -7.38 -24.01 -11.17
N LEU A 193 -8.46 -23.36 -10.74
CA LEU A 193 -9.05 -23.56 -9.41
C LEU A 193 -9.43 -25.02 -9.20
N ARG A 194 -10.22 -25.62 -10.11
CA ARG A 194 -10.63 -27.02 -10.01
C ARG A 194 -9.43 -27.96 -9.94
N GLY A 195 -8.44 -27.77 -10.81
CA GLY A 195 -7.26 -28.65 -10.86
C GLY A 195 -6.45 -28.63 -9.57
N GLU A 196 -6.24 -27.45 -8.98
CA GLU A 196 -5.50 -27.32 -7.72
C GLU A 196 -6.31 -27.79 -6.50
N VAL A 197 -7.63 -27.55 -6.48
CA VAL A 197 -8.53 -28.10 -5.46
C VAL A 197 -8.52 -29.63 -5.50
N GLU A 198 -8.59 -30.23 -6.70
CA GLU A 198 -8.58 -31.68 -6.87
C GLU A 198 -7.25 -32.30 -6.46
N ARG A 199 -6.15 -31.61 -6.75
CA ARG A 199 -4.81 -31.99 -6.30
C ARG A 199 -4.72 -32.06 -4.78
N VAL A 200 -5.34 -31.12 -4.07
CA VAL A 200 -5.42 -31.15 -2.61
C VAL A 200 -6.29 -32.32 -2.14
N ARG A 201 -7.48 -32.53 -2.73
CA ARG A 201 -8.38 -33.65 -2.36
C ARG A 201 -7.74 -35.04 -2.52
N HIS A 202 -6.84 -35.19 -3.47
CA HIS A 202 -6.13 -36.44 -3.72
C HIS A 202 -4.74 -36.54 -3.06
N ALA A 203 -4.37 -35.59 -2.20
CA ALA A 203 -3.06 -35.60 -1.57
C ALA A 203 -2.89 -36.79 -0.60
N ALA A 204 -1.87 -37.61 -0.84
CA ALA A 204 -1.52 -38.74 0.02
C ALA A 204 -1.12 -38.28 1.43
N GLU A 205 -1.41 -39.11 2.42
CA GLU A 205 -1.02 -38.88 3.81
C GLU A 205 0.50 -38.64 3.93
N GLY A 206 0.91 -37.64 4.72
CA GLY A 206 2.29 -37.15 4.77
C GLY A 206 2.64 -36.05 3.76
N SER A 207 1.90 -35.90 2.65
CA SER A 207 2.13 -34.86 1.62
C SER A 207 1.06 -33.75 1.60
N ARG A 208 0.00 -33.90 2.41
CA ARG A 208 -1.22 -33.07 2.39
C ARG A 208 -0.94 -31.58 2.64
N ASN A 209 -0.20 -31.24 3.71
CA ASN A 209 0.07 -29.85 4.06
C ASN A 209 0.99 -29.16 3.03
N HIS A 210 2.00 -29.88 2.52
CA HIS A 210 2.87 -29.38 1.45
C HIS A 210 2.09 -29.13 0.15
N THR A 211 1.22 -30.07 -0.23
CA THR A 211 0.35 -29.92 -1.42
C THR A 211 -0.60 -28.73 -1.25
N LEU A 212 -1.22 -28.58 -0.08
CA LEU A 212 -2.09 -27.46 0.26
C LEU A 212 -1.35 -26.11 0.13
N ASN A 213 -0.14 -26.01 0.68
CA ASN A 213 0.66 -24.79 0.58
C ASN A 213 1.01 -24.45 -0.87
N ARG A 214 1.45 -25.44 -1.65
CA ARG A 214 1.81 -25.26 -3.07
C ARG A 214 0.60 -24.83 -3.91
N SER A 215 -0.56 -25.45 -3.69
CA SER A 215 -1.79 -25.10 -4.39
C SER A 215 -2.30 -23.71 -3.99
N ALA A 216 -2.20 -23.34 -2.71
CA ALA A 216 -2.50 -21.99 -2.24
C ALA A 216 -1.55 -20.93 -2.84
N PHE A 217 -0.27 -21.24 -2.95
CA PHE A 217 0.70 -20.38 -3.63
C PHE A 217 0.34 -20.21 -5.11
N ALA A 218 0.14 -21.31 -5.85
CA ALA A 218 -0.16 -21.29 -7.28
C ALA A 218 -1.45 -20.49 -7.58
N LEU A 219 -2.54 -20.75 -6.85
CA LEU A 219 -3.78 -19.99 -7.01
C LEU A 219 -3.64 -18.54 -6.53
N GLY A 220 -2.79 -18.28 -5.52
CA GLY A 220 -2.42 -16.95 -5.09
C GLY A 220 -1.74 -16.12 -6.18
N GLN A 221 -0.93 -16.74 -7.04
CA GLN A 221 -0.34 -16.05 -8.20
C GLN A 221 -1.41 -15.66 -9.23
N ILE A 222 -2.43 -16.49 -9.42
CA ILE A 222 -3.56 -16.23 -10.32
C ILE A 222 -4.46 -15.12 -9.75
N ALA A 223 -4.71 -15.14 -8.44
CA ALA A 223 -5.42 -14.09 -7.73
C ALA A 223 -4.65 -12.76 -7.77
N GLY A 224 -3.32 -12.81 -7.66
CA GLY A 224 -2.45 -11.63 -7.78
C GLY A 224 -2.48 -11.00 -9.17
N ALA A 225 -2.80 -11.80 -10.20
CA ALA A 225 -3.04 -11.32 -11.56
C ALA A 225 -4.47 -10.77 -11.76
N GLY A 226 -5.32 -10.78 -10.73
CA GLY A 226 -6.69 -10.25 -10.77
C GLY A 226 -7.70 -11.15 -11.48
N VAL A 227 -7.36 -12.44 -11.71
CA VAL A 227 -8.19 -13.36 -12.51
C VAL A 227 -9.18 -14.17 -11.67
N ILE A 228 -8.89 -14.37 -10.38
CA ILE A 228 -9.76 -15.08 -9.43
C ILE A 228 -9.74 -14.38 -8.07
N ASP A 229 -10.84 -14.43 -7.34
CA ASP A 229 -10.92 -13.84 -6.00
C ASP A 229 -10.16 -14.71 -4.96
N ALA A 230 -9.31 -14.06 -4.16
CA ALA A 230 -8.50 -14.77 -3.16
C ALA A 230 -9.34 -15.39 -2.03
N SER A 231 -10.51 -14.81 -1.72
CA SER A 231 -11.46 -15.33 -0.72
C SER A 231 -12.17 -16.57 -1.24
N GLU A 232 -12.51 -16.60 -2.53
CA GLU A 232 -13.05 -17.79 -3.21
C GLU A 232 -12.02 -18.93 -3.17
N VAL A 233 -10.75 -18.66 -3.49
CA VAL A 233 -9.68 -19.64 -3.37
C VAL A 233 -9.54 -20.16 -1.93
N GLU A 234 -9.52 -19.27 -0.93
CA GLU A 234 -9.42 -19.65 0.48
C GLU A 234 -10.57 -20.58 0.90
N LEU A 235 -11.80 -20.28 0.46
CA LEU A 235 -12.98 -21.10 0.75
C LEU A 235 -12.85 -22.53 0.17
N HIS A 236 -12.52 -22.65 -1.11
CA HIS A 236 -12.44 -23.94 -1.79
C HIS A 236 -11.27 -24.80 -1.28
N LEU A 237 -10.12 -24.21 -0.99
CA LEU A 237 -8.99 -24.95 -0.43
C LEU A 237 -9.24 -25.40 1.01
N LYS A 238 -9.98 -24.63 1.81
CA LYS A 238 -10.40 -25.06 3.16
C LYS A 238 -11.32 -26.27 3.10
N ASP A 239 -12.28 -26.27 2.18
CA ASP A 239 -13.17 -27.41 1.98
C ASP A 239 -12.40 -28.68 1.55
N ALA A 240 -11.48 -28.54 0.59
CA ALA A 240 -10.62 -29.63 0.16
C ALA A 240 -9.73 -30.16 1.31
N ALA A 241 -9.11 -29.27 2.08
CA ALA A 241 -8.28 -29.63 3.22
C ALA A 241 -9.06 -30.40 4.30
N ARG A 242 -10.31 -29.99 4.59
CA ARG A 242 -11.20 -30.71 5.51
C ARG A 242 -11.52 -32.12 5.01
N SER A 243 -11.78 -32.28 3.71
CA SER A 243 -12.12 -33.59 3.12
C SER A 243 -11.00 -34.64 3.21
N ILE A 244 -9.75 -34.19 3.38
CA ILE A 244 -8.57 -35.06 3.55
C ILE A 244 -8.07 -35.11 5.01
N GLY A 245 -8.88 -34.63 5.95
CA GLY A 245 -8.60 -34.72 7.39
C GLY A 245 -7.54 -33.76 7.93
N LEU A 246 -7.22 -32.66 7.24
CA LEU A 246 -6.36 -31.62 7.81
C LEU A 246 -7.13 -30.79 8.86
N GLY A 247 -6.45 -30.47 9.96
CA GLY A 247 -7.01 -29.63 11.01
C GLY A 247 -7.32 -28.22 10.51
N GLU A 248 -8.52 -27.72 10.79
CA GLU A 248 -9.04 -26.47 10.23
C GLU A 248 -8.15 -25.25 10.50
N ARG A 249 -7.60 -25.15 11.72
CA ARG A 249 -6.72 -24.04 12.11
C ARG A 249 -5.39 -24.07 11.35
N GLU A 250 -4.78 -25.25 11.24
CA GLU A 250 -3.51 -25.44 10.54
C GLU A 250 -3.67 -25.21 9.04
N ALA A 251 -4.71 -25.80 8.43
CA ALA A 251 -5.05 -25.59 7.02
C ALA A 251 -5.27 -24.10 6.71
N THR A 252 -5.97 -23.37 7.58
CA THR A 252 -6.20 -21.92 7.39
C THR A 252 -4.90 -21.13 7.39
N LEU A 253 -3.96 -21.43 8.29
CA LEU A 253 -2.66 -20.76 8.32
C LEU A 253 -1.83 -21.08 7.07
N THR A 254 -1.80 -22.35 6.67
CA THR A 254 -1.08 -22.80 5.47
C THR A 254 -1.63 -22.14 4.20
N ILE A 255 -2.95 -22.07 4.06
CA ILE A 255 -3.62 -21.46 2.90
C ILE A 255 -3.31 -19.96 2.85
N ARG A 256 -3.47 -19.24 3.97
CA ARG A 256 -3.21 -17.79 4.02
C ARG A 256 -1.76 -17.44 3.74
N SER A 257 -0.83 -18.23 4.27
CA SER A 257 0.61 -18.07 4.00
C SER A 257 0.93 -18.30 2.52
N GLY A 258 0.44 -19.39 1.93
CA GLY A 258 0.63 -19.71 0.51
C GLY A 258 0.01 -18.63 -0.39
N LEU A 259 -1.24 -18.23 -0.12
CA LEU A 259 -1.93 -17.17 -0.86
C LEU A 259 -1.17 -15.85 -0.81
N ALA A 260 -0.73 -15.40 0.38
CA ALA A 260 0.02 -14.16 0.52
C ALA A 260 1.34 -14.17 -0.27
N ALA A 261 2.06 -15.30 -0.25
CA ALA A 261 3.29 -15.47 -1.03
C ALA A 261 3.02 -15.51 -2.55
N GLY A 262 1.90 -16.12 -2.97
CA GLY A 262 1.48 -16.18 -4.37
C GLY A 262 1.04 -14.80 -4.90
N LEU A 263 0.25 -14.06 -4.12
CA LEU A 263 -0.21 -12.71 -4.43
C LEU A 263 0.97 -11.76 -4.73
N ALA A 264 2.08 -11.92 -4.00
CA ALA A 264 3.30 -11.16 -4.21
C ALA A 264 4.07 -11.54 -5.51
N ARG A 265 3.65 -12.59 -6.21
CA ARG A 265 4.31 -13.13 -7.42
C ARG A 265 3.29 -13.47 -8.51
N PRO A 266 2.56 -12.48 -9.04
CA PRO A 266 1.42 -12.72 -9.93
C PRO A 266 1.80 -13.48 -11.21
N ARG A 267 0.93 -14.41 -11.63
CA ARG A 267 1.05 -15.19 -12.86
C ARG A 267 -0.35 -15.31 -13.49
N GLY A 268 -0.44 -14.97 -14.77
CA GLY A 268 -1.67 -15.11 -15.55
C GLY A 268 -1.37 -15.58 -16.97
N PRO A 269 -2.42 -15.83 -17.78
CA PRO A 269 -2.27 -16.31 -19.14
C PRO A 269 -1.78 -15.16 -20.05
N ALA A 270 -0.48 -14.90 -20.04
CA ALA A 270 0.16 -13.89 -20.86
C ALA A 270 -0.15 -14.07 -22.36
N ASP A 271 -0.41 -15.30 -22.81
CA ASP A 271 -0.72 -15.62 -24.21
C ASP A 271 -2.19 -15.37 -24.59
N LEU A 272 -3.13 -15.41 -23.63
CA LEU A 272 -4.54 -15.08 -23.89
C LEU A 272 -4.74 -13.56 -24.07
N LEU A 273 -3.86 -12.76 -23.47
CA LEU A 273 -3.84 -11.30 -23.58
C LEU A 273 -3.03 -10.79 -24.79
N LYS A 274 -2.25 -11.66 -25.46
CA LYS A 274 -1.32 -11.29 -26.55
C LYS A 274 -1.77 -11.64 -27.97
N ARG A 275 -2.93 -12.28 -28.18
CA ARG A 275 -3.41 -12.53 -29.55
C ARG A 275 -3.88 -11.22 -30.17
N PRO A 276 -3.30 -10.77 -31.31
CA PRO A 276 -3.93 -9.72 -32.09
C PRO A 276 -5.36 -10.16 -32.44
N PRO A 277 -6.32 -9.23 -32.52
CA PRO A 277 -7.68 -9.57 -32.93
C PRO A 277 -7.59 -10.37 -34.23
N ALA A 278 -8.20 -11.55 -34.25
CA ALA A 278 -8.28 -12.36 -35.46
C ALA A 278 -8.78 -11.43 -36.58
N ALA A 279 -7.99 -11.28 -37.64
CA ALA A 279 -8.35 -10.49 -38.79
C ALA A 279 -9.77 -10.91 -39.20
N ARG A 280 -10.70 -9.95 -39.25
CA ARG A 280 -12.00 -10.21 -39.85
C ARG A 280 -11.74 -10.75 -41.25
N PRO A 281 -12.36 -11.87 -41.67
CA PRO A 281 -12.32 -12.23 -43.08
C PRO A 281 -12.86 -11.02 -43.86
N ALA A 282 -12.13 -10.61 -44.89
CA ALA A 282 -12.56 -9.54 -45.77
C ALA A 282 -13.97 -9.87 -46.30
N PRO A 283 -14.89 -8.90 -46.38
CA PRO A 283 -16.15 -9.15 -47.05
C PRO A 283 -15.84 -9.56 -48.50
N SER A 284 -16.26 -10.76 -48.86
CA SER A 284 -16.35 -11.20 -50.24
C SER A 284 -17.28 -10.25 -50.97
N VAL A 285 -16.71 -9.36 -51.77
CA VAL A 285 -17.46 -8.59 -52.76
C VAL A 285 -17.78 -9.56 -53.87
N GLU A 286 -19.01 -10.05 -53.90
CA GLU A 286 -19.59 -10.65 -55.11
C GLU A 286 -19.74 -9.50 -56.12
N LEU A 287 -18.79 -9.43 -57.05
CA LEU A 287 -18.97 -8.71 -58.31
C LEU A 287 -20.00 -9.49 -59.11
N HIS A 288 -21.24 -9.01 -59.11
CA HIS A 288 -22.17 -9.36 -60.17
C HIS A 288 -21.82 -8.51 -61.40
N ASP A 289 -21.48 -9.23 -62.47
CA ASP A 289 -21.31 -8.73 -63.82
C ASP A 289 -22.62 -8.18 -64.41
N GLU A 290 -22.41 -7.40 -65.48
CA GLU A 290 -23.37 -6.92 -66.50
C GLU A 290 -24.13 -5.61 -66.15
N VAL A 291 -24.28 -4.60 -67.02
CA VAL A 291 -24.32 -4.57 -68.49
C VAL A 291 -23.76 -3.23 -69.02
N ASP A 292 -23.15 -3.37 -70.19
CA ASP A 292 -22.71 -2.45 -71.24
C ASP A 292 -23.65 -1.28 -71.62
N VAL A 293 -23.14 -0.41 -72.51
CA VAL A 293 -23.81 0.39 -73.56
C VAL A 293 -23.45 1.91 -73.60
N ALA A 294 -22.47 2.16 -74.46
CA ALA A 294 -22.40 3.14 -75.56
C ALA A 294 -22.12 4.65 -75.33
N LEU A 295 -20.98 5.04 -75.93
CA LEU A 295 -20.63 6.32 -76.59
C LEU A 295 -21.71 6.79 -77.59
N PRO A 296 -21.79 8.08 -77.97
CA PRO A 296 -20.70 8.96 -78.47
C PRO A 296 -20.25 10.09 -77.53
#